data_AF-A0A7Y5LH12-F1
#
_entry.id   AF-A0A7Y5LH12-F1
#
_cell.length_a   1.000
_cell.length_b   1.000
_cell.length_c   1.000
_cell.angle_alpha   90.00
_cell.angle_beta   90.00
_cell.angle_gamma   90.00
#
_symmetry.space_group_name_H-M   'P 1'
#
loop_
_entity.id
_entity.type
_entity.pdbx_description
1 polymer ?
#
loop_
_entity_poly.entity_id
_entity_poly.type
_entity_poly.pdbx_seq_one_letter_code
_entity_poly.pdbx_strand_id
1 'polypeptide(L)'
;MARRPALLTADFIKPGATVIDVGMNRITDAATARSVLAGATEKLAEFDRKGAVLTGDVHPGDVARTAGAYTPVPGGVGPLTIAMLMVNTIDAAERRRGIG
;
A
#
# COMPACT_ATOMS: atom_id res chain seq x y z
N MET A 1 2.25 -18.26 -4.99
CA MET A 1 0.92 -17.62 -5.16
C MET A 1 1.10 -16.36 -5.99
N ALA A 2 0.28 -16.15 -7.02
CA ALA A 2 0.33 -14.91 -7.81
C ALA A 2 -0.23 -13.74 -7.00
N ARG A 3 0.47 -12.61 -6.99
CA ARG A 3 0.02 -11.38 -6.34
C ARG A 3 -1.13 -10.78 -7.15
N ARG A 4 -2.30 -10.54 -6.53
CA ARG A 4 -3.45 -9.90 -7.18
C ARG A 4 -3.60 -8.46 -6.66
N PRO A 5 -3.43 -7.43 -7.51
CA PRO A 5 -3.63 -6.05 -7.10
C PRO A 5 -5.09 -5.81 -6.70
N ALA A 6 -5.30 -4.98 -5.67
CA ALA A 6 -6.63 -4.51 -5.27
C ALA A 6 -7.68 -5.62 -5.06
N LEU A 7 -7.27 -6.75 -4.47
CA LEU A 7 -8.16 -7.86 -4.17
C LEU A 7 -9.25 -7.48 -3.15
N LEU A 8 -8.93 -6.60 -2.20
CA LEU A 8 -9.86 -6.18 -1.15
C LEU A 8 -10.66 -4.96 -1.63
N THR A 9 -11.95 -5.16 -1.84
CA THR A 9 -12.92 -4.13 -2.26
C THR A 9 -13.69 -3.57 -1.06
N ALA A 10 -14.58 -2.60 -1.30
CA ALA A 10 -15.38 -1.93 -0.27
C ALA A 10 -16.10 -2.89 0.71
N ASP A 11 -16.57 -4.05 0.23
CA ASP A 11 -17.31 -5.04 1.05
C ASP A 11 -16.45 -5.64 2.19
N PHE A 12 -15.12 -5.57 2.06
CA PHE A 12 -14.17 -6.02 3.08
C PHE A 12 -13.81 -4.93 4.09
N ILE A 13 -14.27 -3.70 3.89
CA ILE A 13 -13.90 -2.54 4.70
C ILE A 13 -15.10 -2.12 5.54
N LYS A 14 -14.98 -2.30 6.86
CA LYS A 14 -15.94 -1.69 7.79
C LYS A 14 -15.90 -0.16 7.65
N PRO A 15 -17.04 0.54 7.53
CA PRO A 15 -17.05 2.00 7.48
C PRO A 15 -16.32 2.63 8.66
N GLY A 16 -15.42 3.58 8.36
CA GLY A 16 -14.61 4.26 9.36
C GLY A 16 -13.41 3.46 9.90
N ALA A 17 -13.14 2.25 9.38
CA ALA A 17 -11.98 1.47 9.80
C ALA A 17 -10.64 2.16 9.46
N THR A 18 -9.61 1.87 10.26
CA THR A 18 -8.22 2.15 9.90
C THR A 18 -7.69 1.00 9.06
N VAL A 19 -7.23 1.29 7.85
CA VAL A 19 -6.73 0.30 6.89
C VAL A 19 -5.22 0.47 6.70
N ILE A 20 -4.45 -0.57 7.05
CA ILE A 20 -3.01 -0.62 6.81
C ILE A 20 -2.75 -1.54 5.61
N ASP A 21 -2.48 -0.94 4.46
CA ASP A 21 -2.19 -1.63 3.21
C ASP A 21 -0.68 -1.88 3.07
N VAL A 22 -0.29 -3.13 3.30
CA VAL A 22 1.09 -3.61 3.15
C VAL A 22 1.42 -4.08 1.74
N GLY A 23 0.42 -4.10 0.86
CA GLY A 23 0.51 -4.54 -0.51
C GLY A 23 1.41 -3.66 -1.36
N MET A 24 2.15 -4.28 -2.28
CA MET A 24 2.96 -3.63 -3.32
C MET A 24 2.87 -4.45 -4.60
N ASN A 25 1.85 -4.14 -5.39
CA ASN A 25 1.58 -4.75 -6.67
C ASN A 25 2.02 -3.78 -7.77
N ARG A 26 2.87 -4.25 -8.69
CA ARG A 26 3.20 -3.51 -9.90
C ARG A 26 2.23 -3.92 -11.00
N ILE A 27 1.49 -2.95 -11.52
CA ILE A 27 0.64 -3.13 -12.69
C ILE A 27 1.41 -2.62 -13.90
N THR A 28 1.53 -3.46 -14.92
CA THR A 28 2.19 -3.13 -16.21
C THR A 28 1.28 -3.35 -17.40
N ASP A 29 0.12 -3.99 -17.21
CA ASP A 29 -0.84 -4.24 -18.27
C ASP A 29 -2.01 -3.24 -18.22
N ALA A 30 -2.37 -2.72 -19.40
CA ALA A 30 -3.38 -1.67 -19.50
C ALA A 30 -4.78 -2.16 -19.09
N ALA A 31 -5.11 -3.43 -19.35
CA ALA A 31 -6.40 -4.01 -18.98
C ALA A 31 -6.62 -3.98 -17.46
N THR A 32 -5.63 -4.44 -16.69
CA THR A 32 -5.67 -4.39 -15.22
C THR A 32 -5.59 -2.97 -14.70
N ALA A 33 -4.77 -2.09 -15.30
CA ALA A 33 -4.73 -0.69 -14.90
C ALA A 33 -6.09 -0.02 -15.03
N ARG A 34 -6.79 -0.24 -16.14
CA ARG A 34 -8.12 0.34 -16.39
C ARG A 34 -9.19 -0.26 -15.48
N SER A 35 -9.12 -1.55 -15.14
CA SER A 35 -10.09 -2.19 -14.25
C SER A 35 -9.89 -1.82 -12.77
N VAL A 36 -8.64 -1.79 -12.30
CA VAL A 36 -8.29 -1.58 -10.87
C VAL A 36 -8.22 -0.09 -10.49
N LEU A 37 -7.92 0.79 -11.45
CA LEU A 37 -7.67 2.21 -11.17
C LEU A 37 -8.74 3.14 -11.74
N ALA A 38 -9.89 2.61 -12.16
CA ALA A 38 -10.98 3.40 -12.75
C ALA A 38 -11.41 4.59 -11.87
N GLY A 39 -11.37 4.41 -10.54
CA GLY A 39 -11.66 5.47 -9.56
C GLY A 39 -10.44 6.22 -9.02
N ALA A 40 -9.24 5.95 -9.53
CA ALA A 40 -7.98 6.52 -9.08
C ALA A 40 -7.28 7.24 -10.23
N THR A 41 -7.84 8.39 -10.63
CA THR A 41 -7.44 9.19 -11.79
C THR A 41 -5.94 9.53 -11.80
N GLU A 42 -5.38 9.89 -10.65
CA GLU A 42 -3.94 10.20 -10.52
C GLU A 42 -3.05 8.99 -10.83
N LYS A 43 -3.44 7.81 -10.35
CA LYS A 43 -2.71 6.56 -10.60
C LYS A 43 -2.84 6.11 -12.04
N LEU A 44 -4.01 6.31 -12.64
CA LEU A 44 -4.22 6.01 -14.04
C LEU A 44 -3.36 6.92 -14.94
N ALA A 45 -3.31 8.22 -14.61
CA ALA A 45 -2.43 9.16 -15.29
C ALA A 45 -0.95 8.82 -15.08
N GLU A 46 -0.56 8.31 -13.91
CA GLU A 46 0.80 7.79 -13.69
C GLU A 46 1.11 6.59 -14.59
N PHE A 47 0.19 5.63 -14.69
CA PHE A 47 0.33 4.49 -15.58
C PHE A 47 0.48 4.94 -17.04
N ASP A 48 -0.37 5.85 -17.51
CA ASP A 48 -0.34 6.34 -18.89
C ASP A 48 0.98 7.04 -19.24
N ARG A 49 1.62 7.71 -18.26
CA ARG A 49 2.92 8.36 -18.45
C ARG A 49 4.10 7.37 -18.40
N LYS A 50 4.07 6.39 -17.50
CA LYS A 50 5.23 5.53 -17.16
C LYS A 50 5.15 4.11 -17.72
N GLY A 51 3.98 3.68 -18.22
CA GLY A 51 3.69 2.30 -18.60
C GLY A 51 3.57 1.33 -17.41
N ALA A 52 3.70 1.82 -16.18
CA ALA A 52 3.58 1.02 -14.96
C ALA A 52 3.19 1.89 -13.76
N VAL A 53 2.49 1.29 -12.80
CA VAL A 53 2.09 1.96 -11.56
C VAL A 53 2.07 0.96 -10.40
N LEU A 54 2.28 1.48 -9.17
CA LEU A 54 2.18 0.68 -7.95
C LEU A 54 0.81 0.84 -7.30
N THR A 55 0.26 -0.26 -6.83
CA THR A 55 -0.95 -0.27 -6.01
C THR A 55 -0.87 -1.30 -4.89
N GLY A 56 -1.68 -1.11 -3.86
CA GLY A 56 -1.73 -2.01 -2.72
C GLY A 56 -2.63 -3.22 -2.95
N ASP A 57 -2.92 -3.93 -1.88
CA ASP A 57 -3.83 -5.08 -1.88
C ASP A 57 -5.30 -4.63 -1.80
N VAL A 58 -5.55 -3.35 -1.45
CA VAL A 58 -6.88 -2.75 -1.35
C VAL A 58 -7.19 -1.88 -2.56
N HIS A 59 -8.45 -1.90 -3.02
CA HIS A 59 -8.90 -1.05 -4.11
C HIS A 59 -8.81 0.45 -3.73
N PRO A 60 -8.00 1.26 -4.45
CA PRO A 60 -7.69 2.63 -4.02
C PRO A 60 -8.90 3.55 -3.88
N GLY A 61 -9.86 3.42 -4.80
CA GLY A 61 -11.09 4.20 -4.74
C GLY A 61 -12.01 3.79 -3.58
N ASP A 62 -12.01 2.50 -3.23
CA ASP A 62 -12.92 1.97 -2.21
C ASP A 62 -12.41 2.32 -0.82
N VAL A 63 -11.10 2.13 -0.58
CA VAL A 63 -10.49 2.49 0.70
C VAL A 63 -10.60 3.99 0.98
N ALA A 64 -10.42 4.84 -0.04
CA ALA A 64 -10.52 6.29 0.11
C ALA A 64 -11.94 6.77 0.46
N ARG A 65 -12.99 6.04 0.04
CA ARG A 65 -14.38 6.39 0.34
C ARG A 65 -14.91 5.79 1.64
N THR A 66 -14.40 4.62 2.04
CA THR A 66 -14.99 3.83 3.14
C THR A 66 -14.17 3.90 4.44
N ALA A 67 -12.84 3.93 4.35
CA ALA A 67 -11.98 3.93 5.53
C ALA A 67 -11.98 5.29 6.24
N GLY A 68 -11.83 5.28 7.56
CA GLY A 68 -11.63 6.51 8.35
C GLY A 68 -10.19 7.01 8.27
N ALA A 69 -9.24 6.10 8.07
CA ALA A 69 -7.84 6.37 7.79
C ALA A 69 -7.25 5.22 6.98
N TYR A 70 -6.31 5.50 6.08
CA TYR A 70 -5.61 4.45 5.35
C TYR A 70 -4.17 4.81 4.98
N THR A 71 -3.33 3.80 4.81
CA THR A 71 -1.97 3.99 4.29
C THR A 71 -1.97 3.93 2.75
N PRO A 72 -1.53 4.98 2.04
CA PRO A 72 -1.48 4.95 0.59
C PRO A 72 -0.37 4.02 0.07
N VAL A 73 -0.57 3.48 -1.12
CA VAL A 73 0.48 2.74 -1.84
C VAL A 73 0.69 3.40 -3.21
N PRO A 74 1.89 3.92 -3.54
CA PRO A 74 3.06 4.03 -2.67
C PRO A 74 2.89 5.11 -1.58
N GLY A 75 3.85 5.18 -0.64
CA GLY A 75 3.94 6.27 0.35
C GLY A 75 3.48 5.93 1.77
N GLY A 76 2.94 4.73 1.99
CA GLY A 76 2.47 4.25 3.29
C GLY A 76 3.53 3.44 4.05
N VAL A 77 3.39 2.11 4.05
CA VAL A 77 4.18 1.24 4.94
C VAL A 77 5.65 1.05 4.53
N GLY A 78 5.98 1.23 3.25
CA GLY A 78 7.32 0.94 2.72
C GLY A 78 8.45 1.67 3.45
N PRO A 79 8.37 3.02 3.60
CA PRO A 79 9.35 3.79 4.38
C PRO A 79 9.43 3.36 5.85
N LEU A 80 8.31 2.97 6.47
CA LEU A 80 8.28 2.53 7.87
C LEU A 80 9.02 1.20 8.08
N THR A 81 9.05 0.31 7.08
CA THR A 81 9.80 -0.94 7.17
C THR A 81 11.30 -0.70 7.39
N ILE A 82 11.88 0.25 6.65
CA ILE A 82 13.30 0.60 6.79
C ILE A 82 13.54 1.26 8.15
N ALA A 83 12.70 2.23 8.53
CA ALA A 83 12.81 2.89 9.82
C ALA A 83 12.74 1.89 10.98
N MET A 84 11.79 0.95 10.94
CA MET A 84 11.61 -0.06 11.97
C MET A 84 12.76 -1.08 12.00
N LEU A 85 13.36 -1.42 10.85
CA LEU A 85 14.60 -2.20 10.83
C LEU A 85 15.71 -1.48 11.60
N MET A 86 15.86 -0.17 11.42
CA MET A 86 16.86 0.61 12.14
C MET A 86 16.56 0.68 13.65
N VAL A 87 15.30 0.88 14.04
CA VAL A 87 14.86 0.83 15.45
C VAL A 87 15.23 -0.50 16.08
N ASN A 88 14.86 -1.61 15.45
CA ASN A 88 15.18 -2.96 15.95
C ASN A 88 16.70 -3.20 16.01
N THR A 89 17.46 -2.64 15.07
CA THR A 89 18.93 -2.75 15.05
C THR A 89 19.56 -1.99 16.22
N ILE A 90 19.06 -0.79 16.53
CA ILE A 90 19.52 0.01 17.67
C ILE A 90 19.17 -0.69 18.99
N ASP A 91 17.91 -1.12 19.17
CA ASP A 91 17.47 -1.84 20.38
C ASP A 91 18.33 -3.10 20.61
N ALA A 92 18.63 -3.87 19.56
CA ALA A 92 19.50 -5.04 19.66
C ALA A 92 20.94 -4.68 20.08
N ALA A 93 21.49 -3.57 19.56
CA ALA A 93 22.83 -3.11 19.92
C ALA A 93 22.90 -2.58 21.36
N GLU A 94 21.84 -1.90 21.79
CA GLU A 94 21.64 -1.35 23.13
C GLU A 94 21.59 -2.48 24.18
N ARG A 95 20.72 -3.47 23.96
CA ARG A 95 20.62 -4.67 24.81
C ARG A 95 21.94 -5.43 24.91
N ARG A 96 22.67 -5.57 23.80
CA ARG A 96 23.98 -6.26 23.79
C ARG A 96 25.04 -5.54 24.65
N ARG A 97 24.90 -4.23 24.79
CA ARG A 97 25.82 -3.38 25.57
C ARG A 97 25.33 -3.15 27.00
N GLY A 98 24.15 -3.64 27.37
CA GLY A 98 23.56 -3.43 28.70
C GLY A 98 23.12 -1.99 28.94
N ILE A 99 22.80 -1.26 27.86
CA ILE A 99 22.26 0.10 27.90
C ILE A 99 20.82 0.00 27.39
N GLY A 100 19.84 -0.15 28.29
CA GLY A 100 18.43 -0.32 27.94
C GLY A 100 17.57 -0.59 29.16
#